data_AF-A0A645F6B1-F1
#
_entry.id   AF-A0A645F6B1-F1
#
_cell.length_a   1.000
_cell.length_b   1.000
_cell.length_c   1.000
_cell.angle_alpha   90.00
_cell.angle_beta   90.00
_cell.angle_gamma   90.00
#
_symmetry.space_group_name_H-M   'P 1'
#
loop_
_entity.id
_entity.type
_entity.pdbx_description
1 polymer ?
#
loop_
_entity_poly.entity_id
_entity_poly.type
_entity_poly.pdbx_seq_one_letter_code
_entity_poly.pdbx_strand_id
1 'polypeptide(L)' 'MFDAAALRVAVLEREGLCPALLSHADVLVASPLDALDLLLKPNRLRATLRS' A
#
# COMPACT_ATOMS: atom_id res chain seq x y z
N MET A 1 -13.45 2.13 6.90
CA MET A 1 -13.32 1.83 5.45
C MET A 1 -11.99 1.16 5.15
N PHE A 2 -10.84 1.74 5.53
CA PHE A 2 -9.52 1.18 5.22
C PHE A 2 -9.32 -0.24 5.79
N ASP A 3 -9.63 -0.46 7.07
CA ASP A 3 -9.53 -1.80 7.70
C ASP A 3 -10.54 -2.83 7.16
N ALA A 4 -11.54 -2.41 6.38
CA ALA A 4 -12.48 -3.36 5.76
C ALA A 4 -11.92 -3.96 4.45
N ALA A 5 -10.81 -3.43 3.92
CA ALA A 5 -10.19 -3.93 2.70
C ALA A 5 -9.34 -5.18 2.98
N ALA A 6 -9.38 -6.15 2.06
CA ALA A 6 -8.52 -7.34 2.14
C ALA A 6 -7.04 -7.04 1.87
N LEU A 7 -6.74 -5.90 1.24
CA LEU A 7 -5.40 -5.38 1.00
C LEU A 7 -5.42 -3.87 1.21
N ARG A 8 -4.62 -3.39 2.16
CA ARG A 8 -4.59 -2.00 2.60
C ARG A 8 -3.31 -1.34 2.12
N VAL A 9 -3.41 -0.56 1.04
CA VAL A 9 -2.26 0.16 0.47
C VAL A 9 -2.34 1.62 0.89
N ALA A 10 -1.33 2.09 1.62
CA ALA A 10 -1.15 3.50 1.92
C ALA A 10 -0.24 4.15 0.88
N VAL A 11 -0.57 5.37 0.47
CA VAL A 11 0.23 6.15 -0.49
C VAL A 11 0.84 7.34 0.24
N LEU A 12 2.17 7.46 0.20
CA LEU A 12 2.93 8.60 0.70
C LEU A 12 3.38 9.48 -0.47
N GLU A 13 2.60 10.51 -0.78
CA GLU A 13 3.03 11.53 -1.75
C GLU A 13 3.71 12.73 -1.05
N ARG A 14 4.06 13.75 -1.82
CA ARG A 14 4.76 14.95 -1.32
C ARG A 14 3.97 15.75 -0.28
N GLU A 15 2.64 15.75 -0.41
CA GLU A 15 1.71 16.37 0.55
C GLU A 15 1.62 15.58 1.87
N GLY A 16 2.14 14.35 1.89
CA GLY A 16 2.09 13.43 3.02
C GLY A 16 0.93 12.44 2.94
N LEU A 17 0.64 11.82 4.07
CA LEU A 17 -0.48 10.90 4.28
C LEU A 17 -0.94 11.00 5.73
N CYS A 18 -2.16 10.55 6.03
CA CYS A 18 -2.65 10.50 7.41
C CYS A 18 -1.82 9.51 8.25
N PRO A 19 -1.00 9.96 9.24
CA PRO A 19 -0.04 9.09 9.92
C PRO A 19 -0.66 7.89 10.62
N ALA A 20 -1.92 8.02 11.07
CA ALA A 20 -2.67 6.93 11.67
C ALA A 20 -2.77 5.70 10.74
N LEU A 21 -2.82 5.89 9.42
CA LEU A 21 -2.91 4.81 8.44
C LEU A 21 -1.68 3.89 8.41
N LEU A 22 -0.49 4.38 8.82
CA LEU A 22 0.74 3.59 8.74
C LEU A 22 0.67 2.32 9.58
N SER A 23 0.05 2.39 10.75
CA SER A 23 -0.13 1.22 11.63
C SER A 23 -1.16 0.22 11.13
N HIS A 24 -1.97 0.61 10.14
CA HIS A 24 -3.03 -0.20 9.55
C HIS A 24 -2.72 -0.64 8.11
N ALA A 25 -1.63 -0.15 7.49
CA ALA A 25 -1.31 -0.46 6.11
C ALA A 25 -0.60 -1.82 6.00
N ASP A 26 -0.95 -2.61 4.98
CA ASP A 26 -0.21 -3.82 4.61
C ASP A 26 1.02 -3.45 3.76
N VAL A 27 0.89 -2.42 2.92
CA VAL A 27 1.97 -1.89 2.06
C VAL A 27 1.92 -0.37 2.02
N LEU A 28 3.10 0.26 2.05
CA LEU A 28 3.29 1.69 1.79
C LEU A 28 3.95 1.88 0.41
N VAL A 29 3.39 2.77 -0.42
CA VAL A 29 3.95 3.12 -1.74
C VAL A 29 4.15 4.62 -1.89
N ALA A 30 5.02 5.04 -2.81
CA ALA A 30 5.32 6.45 -3.06
C ALA A 30 4.36 7.13 -4.05
N SER A 31 3.58 6.35 -4.80
CA SER A 31 2.60 6.87 -5.75
C SER A 31 1.42 5.90 -5.95
N PRO A 32 0.26 6.39 -6.41
CA PRO A 32 -0.86 5.51 -6.78
C PRO A 32 -0.51 4.55 -7.93
N LEU A 33 0.37 4.97 -8.85
CA LEU A 33 0.80 4.12 -9.97
C LEU A 33 1.60 2.91 -9.49
N ASP A 34 2.42 3.06 -8.45
CA ASP A 34 3.14 1.94 -7.85
C ASP A 34 2.18 0.94 -7.20
N ALA A 35 1.10 1.41 -6.56
CA ALA A 35 0.05 0.54 -6.04
C ALA A 35 -0.59 -0.31 -7.15
N LEU A 36 -0.92 0.32 -8.28
CA LEU A 36 -1.48 -0.38 -9.43
C LEU A 36 -0.47 -1.36 -10.05
N ASP A 37 0.81 -0.99 -10.14
CA ASP A 37 1.85 -1.89 -10.68
C ASP A 37 2.02 -3.15 -9.81
N LEU A 38 1.84 -3.05 -8.49
CA LEU A 38 1.83 -4.21 -7.59
C LEU A 38 0.65 -5.16 -7.88
N LEU A 39 -0.52 -4.63 -8.22
CA LEU A 39 -1.69 -5.43 -8.61
C LEU A 39 -1.49 -6.11 -9.97
N LEU A 40 -0.84 -5.41 -10.92
CA LEU A 40 -0.51 -5.94 -12.24
C LEU A 40 0.64 -6.95 -12.22
N LYS A 41 1.50 -6.90 -11.19
CA LYS A 41 2.65 -7.81 -11.00
C LYS A 41 2.56 -8.53 -9.65
N PRO A 42 1.66 -9.53 -9.51
CA PRO A 42 1.36 -10.16 -8.22
C PRO A 42 2.57 -10.78 -7.51
N ASN A 43 3.59 -11.21 -8.26
CA ASN A 43 4.82 -11.74 -7.68
C ASN A 43 5.62 -10.67 -6.92
N ARG A 44 5.59 -9.39 -7.34
CA ARG A 44 6.18 -8.29 -6.56
C ARG A 44 5.39 -8.07 -5.28
N LEU A 45 4.06 -8.03 -5.36
CA LEU A 45 3.21 -7.85 -4.19
C LEU A 45 3.46 -8.94 -3.14
N ARG A 46 3.51 -10.22 -3.56
CA ARG A 46 3.87 -11.34 -2.68
C ARG A 46 5.26 -11.18 -2.09
N ALA A 47 6.23 -10.68 -2.87
CA ALA A 47 7.59 -10.45 -2.39
C ALA A 47 7.70 -9.27 -1.42
N THR A 48 6.79 -8.29 -1.48
CA THR A 48 6.69 -7.19 -0.52
C THR A 48 6.01 -7.63 0.77
N LEU A 49 4.98 -8.47 0.67
CA LEU A 49 4.20 -8.96 1.82
C LEU A 49 4.82 -10.16 2.55
N ARG A 50 5.94 -10.71 2.07
CA ARG A 50 6.64 -11.79 2.76
C ARG A 50 7.31 -11.21 4.02
N SER A 51 6.81 -11.59 5.20
CA SER A 51 7.46 -11.38 6.50
C SER A 51 8.57 -12.40 6.71
#